data_AF-A0A2A4NH14-F1
#
_entry.id   AF-A0A2A4NH14-F1
#
_cell.length_a   1.000
_cell.length_b   1.000
_cell.length_c   1.000
_cell.angle_alpha   90.00
_cell.angle_beta   90.00
_cell.angle_gamma   90.00
#
_symmetry.space_group_name_H-M   'P 1'
#
loop_
_entity.id
_entity.type
_entity.pdbx_description
1 polymer ?
#
loop_
_entity_poly.entity_id
_entity_poly.type
_entity_poly.pdbx_seq_one_letter_code
_entity_poly.pdbx_strand_id
1 'polypeptide(L)'
;MQHSQHPAAPHLAPHLAPLTDWREDITLVPFSGTQMLDFGFRLDTLELKNMRFIERPMGGDDTSEEWVLLPLTGHGETDEALEAQGGANDDPYSVRPVAALEPFLNKWVPVPVLRVRNDRGAGGEEKYDPGPSAWARMRVVELDAPDPATGHTHRVQMALDTMLAGDDQAFQYLAPDALDAEKTRDFRFVSDPARMDWFLRRLEADSDGDMLDLQKWVSDWLEDLFMAHKRAERPGRRITRDGLAHKFEHWARYLAFLRLVDHAVNVPKIRLANTVSNREAVAPVEVDLVLDVGNSRTCGILIERFPGETRLDLARSFPLEIRDLSRPEFYYSGLFESRVEFSEHRMGDERFASRSGRRNGFLWPSFVRIGPEALRLVAGEEGTETASGLSSPKRYLWDDTPVQQDWRFHHHTDPSNLPKSLRAAMRHMNEAGEVLAQVKADEAARLRPRGKTPLNPAIRPRFARSSLFGFMLAEIIAHALIQVNAPASRA
;
A
#
# COMPACT_ATOMS: atom_id res chain seq x y z
N MET A 1 13.42 34.03 -40.67
CA MET A 1 13.41 33.60 -39.26
C MET A 1 12.03 33.85 -38.68
N GLN A 2 11.16 32.84 -38.72
CA GLN A 2 9.91 32.81 -37.97
C GLN A 2 9.88 31.43 -37.31
N HIS A 3 10.15 31.41 -36.00
CA HIS A 3 10.00 30.23 -35.18
C HIS A 3 8.51 29.98 -34.99
N SER A 4 7.98 28.92 -35.62
CA SER A 4 6.67 28.39 -35.24
C SER A 4 6.82 27.70 -33.88
N GLN A 5 6.23 28.29 -32.85
CA GLN A 5 5.96 27.60 -31.60
C GLN A 5 4.93 26.50 -31.90
N HIS A 6 5.35 25.24 -31.78
CA HIS A 6 4.40 24.14 -31.67
C HIS A 6 3.64 24.29 -30.35
N PRO A 7 2.30 24.19 -30.35
CA PRO A 7 1.56 24.13 -29.10
C PRO A 7 1.93 22.82 -28.38
N ALA A 8 2.30 22.94 -27.11
CA ALA A 8 2.46 21.79 -26.23
C ALA A 8 1.21 20.91 -26.31
N ALA A 9 1.41 19.60 -26.46
CA ALA A 9 0.33 18.64 -26.37
C ALA A 9 -0.42 18.87 -25.03
N PRO A 10 -1.76 18.77 -25.00
CA PRO A 10 -2.49 18.89 -23.75
C PRO A 10 -1.96 17.81 -22.82
N HIS A 11 -1.28 18.22 -21.75
CA HIS A 11 -0.98 17.34 -20.63
C HIS A 11 -2.32 16.71 -20.23
N LEU A 12 -2.42 15.37 -20.29
CA LEU A 12 -3.53 14.65 -19.68
C LEU A 12 -3.63 15.15 -18.24
N ALA A 13 -4.67 15.93 -17.94
CA ALA A 13 -4.89 16.41 -16.59
C ALA A 13 -4.95 15.17 -15.67
N PRO A 14 -4.21 15.14 -14.55
CA PRO A 14 -4.21 13.97 -13.70
C PRO A 14 -5.64 13.73 -13.19
N HIS A 15 -6.21 12.57 -13.54
CA HIS A 15 -7.57 12.21 -13.16
C HIS A 15 -7.54 11.59 -11.77
N LEU A 16 -8.18 12.26 -10.80
CA LEU A 16 -8.37 11.69 -9.48
C LEU A 16 -9.13 10.36 -9.60
N ALA A 17 -8.72 9.37 -8.81
CA ALA A 17 -9.46 8.12 -8.67
C ALA A 17 -10.92 8.42 -8.29
N PRO A 18 -11.90 7.79 -8.96
CA PRO A 18 -13.31 7.98 -8.64
C PRO A 18 -13.55 7.50 -7.22
N LEU A 19 -14.30 8.28 -6.45
CA LEU A 19 -14.73 7.85 -5.14
C LEU A 19 -15.92 6.90 -5.31
N THR A 20 -15.86 5.78 -4.58
CA THR A 20 -16.94 4.80 -4.54
C THR A 20 -17.83 5.11 -3.35
N ASP A 21 -19.15 5.02 -3.54
CA ASP A 21 -20.08 5.01 -2.42
C ASP A 21 -20.12 3.60 -1.82
N TRP A 22 -19.31 3.38 -0.78
CA TRP A 22 -19.10 2.06 -0.20
C TRP A 22 -20.35 1.62 0.60
N ARG A 23 -20.88 0.42 0.29
CA ARG A 23 -21.85 -0.29 1.15
C ARG A 23 -21.33 -0.47 2.58
N GLU A 24 -22.22 -0.78 3.52
CA GLU A 24 -21.86 -1.09 4.90
C GLU A 24 -20.86 -2.26 5.03
N ASP A 25 -20.92 -3.22 4.09
CA ASP A 25 -19.96 -4.31 3.99
C ASP A 25 -19.48 -4.56 2.56
N ILE A 26 -18.22 -4.97 2.44
CA ILE A 26 -17.57 -5.34 1.19
C ILE A 26 -16.89 -6.71 1.32
N THR A 27 -16.70 -7.36 0.18
CA THR A 27 -15.97 -8.63 0.08
C THR A 27 -14.74 -8.46 -0.77
N LEU A 28 -13.57 -8.83 -0.23
CA LEU A 28 -12.32 -8.92 -0.97
C LEU A 28 -12.07 -10.34 -1.45
N VAL A 29 -11.45 -10.46 -2.61
CA VAL A 29 -11.04 -11.76 -3.17
C VAL A 29 -9.62 -12.09 -2.70
N PRO A 30 -9.38 -13.22 -2.02
CA PRO A 30 -8.04 -13.66 -1.66
C PRO A 30 -7.09 -13.77 -2.86
N PHE A 31 -5.80 -13.52 -2.65
CA PHE A 31 -4.74 -13.57 -3.66
C PHE A 31 -4.94 -12.66 -4.88
N SER A 32 -5.76 -11.61 -4.75
CA SER A 32 -6.00 -10.63 -5.81
C SER A 32 -5.01 -9.45 -5.79
N GLY A 33 -4.00 -9.49 -4.92
CA GLY A 33 -3.00 -8.43 -4.75
C GLY A 33 -3.38 -7.42 -3.66
N THR A 34 -2.87 -6.20 -3.78
CA THR A 34 -3.22 -5.09 -2.87
C THR A 34 -4.45 -4.38 -3.40
N GLN A 35 -5.59 -4.54 -2.71
CA GLN A 35 -6.82 -3.83 -3.00
C GLN A 35 -6.80 -2.47 -2.31
N MET A 36 -7.33 -1.44 -2.95
CA MET A 36 -7.34 -0.08 -2.42
C MET A 36 -8.78 0.45 -2.36
N LEU A 37 -9.16 0.93 -1.18
CA LEU A 37 -10.42 1.62 -0.95
C LEU A 37 -10.15 3.13 -0.94
N ASP A 38 -10.84 3.85 -1.83
CA ASP A 38 -10.69 5.29 -2.01
C ASP A 38 -11.81 6.05 -1.31
N PHE A 39 -11.43 7.07 -0.55
CA PHE A 39 -12.34 8.00 0.10
C PHE A 39 -11.82 9.43 -0.08
N GLY A 40 -12.67 10.40 0.27
CA GLY A 40 -12.27 11.78 0.37
C GLY A 40 -13.08 12.48 1.44
N PHE A 41 -12.54 13.57 1.95
CA PHE A 41 -13.22 14.41 2.92
C PHE A 41 -12.77 15.86 2.78
N ARG A 42 -13.51 16.73 3.47
CA ARG A 42 -13.20 18.15 3.57
C ARG A 42 -12.92 18.51 5.03
N LEU A 43 -11.67 18.87 5.32
CA LEU A 43 -11.15 18.99 6.68
C LEU A 43 -11.82 20.12 7.47
N ASP A 44 -12.10 21.25 6.84
CA ASP A 44 -12.75 22.42 7.46
C ASP A 44 -14.22 22.17 7.86
N THR A 45 -14.84 21.09 7.36
CA THR A 45 -16.20 20.72 7.73
C THR A 45 -16.31 19.60 8.77
N LEU A 46 -15.18 19.05 9.22
CA LEU A 46 -15.19 18.04 10.26
C LEU A 46 -15.37 18.68 11.64
N GLU A 47 -16.46 18.34 12.33
CA GLU A 47 -16.71 18.76 13.71
C GLU A 47 -16.00 17.84 14.72
N LEU A 48 -14.67 17.83 14.67
CA LEU A 48 -13.84 16.99 15.56
C LEU A 48 -13.19 17.82 16.66
N LYS A 49 -13.46 17.48 17.92
CA LYS A 49 -12.77 18.06 19.09
C LYS A 49 -11.30 17.62 19.14
N ASN A 50 -10.46 18.44 19.75
CA ASN A 50 -9.08 18.05 20.05
C ASN A 50 -9.07 16.79 20.91
N MET A 51 -8.22 15.83 20.56
CA MET A 51 -8.03 14.64 21.38
C MET A 51 -7.06 14.98 22.51
N ARG A 52 -7.43 14.64 23.74
CA ARG A 52 -6.64 14.93 24.95
C ARG A 52 -5.89 13.68 25.40
N PHE A 53 -4.70 13.89 25.93
CA PHE A 53 -3.81 12.83 26.39
C PHE A 53 -3.13 13.26 27.68
N ILE A 54 -2.71 12.27 28.47
CA ILE A 54 -1.86 12.45 29.65
C ILE A 54 -0.68 11.49 29.53
N GLU A 55 0.54 12.02 29.60
CA GLU A 55 1.73 11.18 29.83
C GLU A 55 1.97 11.07 31.33
N ARG A 56 1.95 9.84 31.85
CA ARG A 56 2.08 9.57 33.28
C ARG A 56 3.29 8.69 33.57
N PRO A 57 4.17 9.05 34.51
CA PRO A 57 5.22 8.16 34.99
C PRO A 57 4.59 7.03 35.83
N MET A 58 4.92 5.77 35.52
CA MET A 58 4.37 4.57 36.18
C MET A 58 5.34 3.91 37.17
N GLY A 59 6.53 4.51 37.38
CA GLY A 59 7.64 3.92 38.13
C GLY A 59 8.83 3.64 37.22
N GLY A 60 9.82 2.89 37.69
CA GLY A 60 11.06 2.62 36.95
C GLY A 60 12.18 2.13 37.87
N ASP A 61 13.26 1.62 37.30
CA ASP A 61 14.50 1.39 38.05
C ASP A 61 15.40 2.63 38.02
N ASP A 62 16.52 2.62 38.76
CA ASP A 62 17.49 3.73 38.80
C ASP A 62 18.09 4.06 37.41
N THR A 63 17.82 3.25 36.38
CA THR A 63 18.35 3.39 35.02
C THR A 63 17.31 3.73 33.96
N SER A 64 16.01 3.56 34.24
CA SER A 64 14.93 3.79 33.29
C SER A 64 13.61 4.14 33.97
N GLU A 65 13.08 5.33 33.68
CA GLU A 65 11.71 5.69 34.03
C GLU A 65 10.73 5.09 33.03
N GLU A 66 9.72 4.37 33.52
CA GLU A 66 8.60 3.88 32.73
C GLU A 66 7.49 4.92 32.67
N TRP A 67 6.98 5.15 31.46
CA TRP A 67 5.92 6.11 31.19
C TRP A 67 4.79 5.43 30.42
N VAL A 68 3.57 5.91 30.61
CA VAL A 68 2.38 5.49 29.87
C VAL A 68 1.69 6.69 29.24
N LEU A 69 1.15 6.49 28.03
CA LEU A 69 0.27 7.45 27.38
C LEU A 69 -1.19 7.06 27.63
N LEU A 70 -1.96 7.94 28.26
CA LEU A 70 -3.38 7.76 28.56
C LEU A 70 -4.22 8.62 27.61
N PRO A 71 -4.87 8.05 26.59
CA PRO A 71 -5.83 8.77 25.76
C PRO A 71 -7.12 9.02 26.55
N LEU A 72 -7.62 10.26 26.54
CA LEU A 72 -8.92 10.60 27.13
C LEU A 72 -10.05 10.35 26.14
N THR A 73 -11.17 9.85 26.67
CA THR A 73 -12.33 9.41 25.90
C THR A 73 -13.19 10.57 25.41
N GLY A 74 -13.14 11.71 26.11
CA GLY A 74 -14.05 12.84 25.94
C GLY A 74 -15.33 12.72 26.76
N HIS A 75 -15.49 11.66 27.56
CA HIS A 75 -16.59 11.47 28.50
C HIS A 75 -16.17 11.93 29.90
N GLY A 76 -16.89 12.92 30.44
CA GLY A 76 -16.53 13.58 31.70
C GLY A 76 -16.28 12.61 32.86
N GLU A 77 -17.21 11.69 33.13
CA GLU A 77 -17.07 10.76 34.27
C GLU A 77 -15.85 9.82 34.14
N THR A 78 -15.58 9.29 32.94
CA THR A 78 -14.44 8.38 32.70
C THR A 78 -13.12 9.14 32.75
N ASP A 79 -13.07 10.32 32.14
CA ASP A 79 -11.87 11.13 32.07
C ASP A 79 -11.54 11.75 33.45
N GLU A 80 -12.53 12.20 34.22
CA GLU A 80 -12.36 12.70 35.59
C GLU A 80 -11.77 11.63 36.51
N ALA A 81 -12.21 10.37 36.37
CA ALA A 81 -11.66 9.26 37.16
C ALA A 81 -10.18 8.99 36.83
N LEU A 82 -9.77 9.13 35.55
CA LEU A 82 -8.38 8.99 35.11
C LEU A 82 -7.51 10.17 35.56
N GLU A 83 -8.03 11.39 35.45
CA GLU A 83 -7.38 12.62 35.89
C GLU A 83 -7.19 12.65 37.41
N ALA A 84 -8.19 12.19 38.19
CA ALA A 84 -8.12 12.12 39.65
C ALA A 84 -7.05 11.15 40.18
N GLN A 85 -6.67 10.15 39.37
CA GLN A 85 -5.57 9.23 39.68
C GLN A 85 -4.18 9.82 39.36
N GLY A 86 -4.12 11.03 38.79
CA GLY A 86 -2.89 11.69 38.36
C GLY A 86 -2.05 12.26 39.48
N GLY A 87 -0.76 12.45 39.19
CA GLY A 87 0.22 13.06 40.09
C GLY A 87 0.75 14.39 39.57
N ALA A 88 1.63 15.03 40.36
CA ALA A 88 2.25 16.31 39.98
C ALA A 88 3.16 16.24 38.73
N ASN A 89 3.55 15.03 38.32
CA ASN A 89 4.40 14.77 37.17
C ASN A 89 3.61 14.33 35.92
N ASP A 90 2.27 14.35 35.98
CA ASP A 90 1.45 14.14 34.79
C ASP A 90 1.68 15.29 33.80
N ASP A 91 1.82 14.94 32.52
CA ASP A 91 1.97 15.89 31.42
C ASP A 91 0.75 15.84 30.50
N PRO A 92 -0.30 16.65 30.77
CA PRO A 92 -1.51 16.69 29.97
C PRO A 92 -1.34 17.60 28.74
N TYR A 93 -1.76 17.11 27.57
CA TYR A 93 -1.77 17.89 26.33
C TYR A 93 -2.92 17.51 25.40
N SER A 94 -3.07 18.26 24.31
CA SER A 94 -4.09 17.98 23.30
C SER A 94 -3.54 18.06 21.88
N VAL A 95 -4.03 17.18 21.02
CA VAL A 95 -3.70 17.13 19.60
C VAL A 95 -4.90 17.63 18.80
N ARG A 96 -4.67 18.66 17.99
CA ARG A 96 -5.67 19.20 17.05
C ARG A 96 -5.79 18.29 15.83
N PRO A 97 -6.96 18.22 15.15
CA PRO A 97 -7.15 17.39 13.97
C PRO A 97 -6.09 17.61 12.87
N VAL A 98 -5.81 18.88 12.53
CA VAL A 98 -4.76 19.25 11.55
C VAL A 98 -3.40 18.70 11.98
N ALA A 99 -3.03 18.90 13.25
CA ALA A 99 -1.75 18.43 13.79
C ALA A 99 -1.63 16.90 13.79
N ALA A 100 -2.75 16.17 13.86
CA ALA A 100 -2.74 14.72 13.74
C ALA A 100 -2.30 14.26 12.34
N LEU A 101 -2.64 15.00 11.27
CA LEU A 101 -2.32 14.63 9.89
C LEU A 101 -0.88 14.95 9.49
N GLU A 102 -0.31 16.05 9.97
CA GLU A 102 0.96 16.62 9.48
C GLU A 102 2.12 15.61 9.35
N PRO A 103 2.37 14.68 10.30
CA PRO A 103 3.47 13.73 10.16
C PRO A 103 3.23 12.65 9.11
N PHE A 104 1.97 12.43 8.74
CA PHE A 104 1.53 11.27 7.96
C PHE A 104 1.07 11.63 6.54
N LEU A 105 0.90 12.91 6.24
CA LEU A 105 0.50 13.37 4.90
C LEU A 105 1.45 12.84 3.82
N ASN A 106 0.88 12.31 2.75
CA ASN A 106 1.57 11.68 1.62
C ASN A 106 2.39 10.43 1.98
N LYS A 107 2.23 9.87 3.18
CA LYS A 107 2.93 8.66 3.64
C LYS A 107 1.94 7.52 3.87
N TRP A 108 2.40 6.31 3.60
CA TRP A 108 1.70 5.11 4.03
C TRP A 108 1.98 4.83 5.50
N VAL A 109 0.93 4.55 6.26
CA VAL A 109 0.96 4.29 7.70
C VAL A 109 0.24 2.95 7.98
N PRO A 110 0.79 2.06 8.82
CA PRO A 110 0.07 0.88 9.30
C PRO A 110 -1.22 1.27 10.03
N VAL A 111 -2.32 0.56 9.75
CA VAL A 111 -3.61 0.82 10.41
C VAL A 111 -4.26 -0.46 10.92
N PRO A 112 -4.98 -0.40 12.05
CA PRO A 112 -5.65 -1.55 12.66
C PRO A 112 -6.95 -1.88 11.91
N VAL A 113 -6.87 -2.82 10.97
CA VAL A 113 -8.07 -3.48 10.43
C VAL A 113 -8.13 -4.87 11.04
N LEU A 114 -8.94 -5.03 12.08
CA LEU A 114 -8.88 -6.17 13.00
C LEU A 114 -10.05 -7.13 12.77
N ARG A 115 -9.81 -8.42 13.02
CA ARG A 115 -10.88 -9.43 12.98
C ARG A 115 -11.85 -9.22 14.13
N VAL A 116 -13.14 -9.17 13.82
CA VAL A 116 -14.23 -9.10 14.79
C VAL A 116 -14.41 -10.47 15.43
N ARG A 117 -14.46 -10.52 16.76
CA ARG A 117 -14.77 -11.75 17.49
C ARG A 117 -16.25 -12.10 17.42
N ASN A 118 -16.55 -13.38 17.54
CA ASN A 118 -17.93 -13.85 17.61
C ASN A 118 -18.61 -13.47 18.94
N ASP A 119 -17.84 -13.37 20.04
CA ASP A 119 -18.37 -12.93 21.32
C ASP A 119 -18.51 -11.41 21.37
N ARG A 120 -19.58 -10.96 22.05
CA ARG A 120 -19.82 -9.55 22.33
C ARG A 120 -19.37 -9.23 23.75
N GLY A 121 -19.07 -7.96 24.00
CA GLY A 121 -18.83 -7.49 25.35
C GLY A 121 -20.11 -7.29 26.15
N ALA A 122 -19.97 -6.81 27.38
CA ALA A 122 -21.04 -6.81 28.37
C ALA A 122 -22.23 -5.90 27.98
N GLY A 123 -21.97 -4.86 27.18
CA GLY A 123 -22.97 -3.96 26.61
C GLY A 123 -23.33 -4.26 25.16
N GLY A 124 -22.94 -5.42 24.61
CA GLY A 124 -23.18 -5.79 23.20
C GLY A 124 -22.14 -5.25 22.22
N GLU A 125 -21.09 -4.61 22.71
CA GLU A 125 -19.99 -4.06 21.91
C GLU A 125 -19.22 -5.14 21.14
N GLU A 126 -18.76 -4.79 19.94
CA GLU A 126 -17.85 -5.62 19.16
C GLU A 126 -16.49 -5.70 19.86
N LYS A 127 -15.98 -6.93 19.98
CA LYS A 127 -14.60 -7.21 20.39
C LYS A 127 -13.77 -7.60 19.19
N TYR A 128 -12.46 -7.45 19.34
CA TYR A 128 -11.50 -7.70 18.28
C TYR A 128 -10.44 -8.68 18.73
N ASP A 129 -9.97 -9.49 17.78
CA ASP A 129 -8.74 -10.26 17.98
C ASP A 129 -7.51 -9.35 17.88
N PRO A 130 -6.38 -9.75 18.49
CA PRO A 130 -5.14 -9.02 18.36
C PRO A 130 -4.47 -9.30 17.00
N GLY A 131 -5.14 -8.87 15.93
CA GLY A 131 -4.71 -8.98 14.54
C GLY A 131 -5.88 -9.04 13.54
N PRO A 132 -5.57 -9.11 12.23
CA PRO A 132 -4.22 -9.17 11.67
C PRO A 132 -3.49 -7.81 11.74
N SER A 133 -2.21 -7.80 12.13
CA SER A 133 -1.48 -6.56 12.40
C SER A 133 -0.74 -5.94 11.19
N ALA A 134 -0.50 -6.71 10.13
CA ALA A 134 0.41 -6.34 9.04
C ALA A 134 -0.21 -6.53 7.64
N TRP A 135 -1.53 -6.30 7.50
CA TRP A 135 -2.24 -6.45 6.21
C TRP A 135 -2.98 -5.20 5.73
N ALA A 136 -3.04 -4.15 6.54
CA ALA A 136 -3.70 -2.89 6.19
C ALA A 136 -2.76 -1.69 6.36
N ARG A 137 -2.80 -0.78 5.38
CA ARG A 137 -2.09 0.50 5.39
C ARG A 137 -3.00 1.61 4.90
N MET A 138 -2.77 2.82 5.36
CA MET A 138 -3.53 3.98 4.95
C MET A 138 -2.60 5.11 4.52
N ARG A 139 -3.03 5.88 3.53
CA ARG A 139 -2.38 7.11 3.09
C ARG A 139 -3.42 8.20 2.98
N VAL A 140 -3.10 9.37 3.52
CA VAL A 140 -3.91 10.58 3.38
C VAL A 140 -3.11 11.63 2.62
N VAL A 141 -3.74 12.26 1.64
CA VAL A 141 -3.15 13.36 0.88
C VAL A 141 -4.06 14.58 0.92
N GLU A 142 -3.43 15.74 1.06
CA GLU A 142 -4.05 17.02 0.76
C GLU A 142 -3.94 17.25 -0.74
N LEU A 143 -5.04 17.67 -1.37
CA LEU A 143 -5.09 17.97 -2.79
C LEU A 143 -4.63 19.41 -3.06
N ASP A 144 -3.91 19.61 -4.16
CA ASP A 144 -3.46 20.95 -4.60
C ASP A 144 -4.64 21.92 -4.82
N ALA A 145 -5.79 21.38 -5.22
CA ALA A 145 -7.06 22.06 -5.29
C ALA A 145 -8.18 21.08 -4.86
N PRO A 146 -9.31 21.58 -4.31
CA PRO A 146 -10.46 20.73 -4.02
C PRO A 146 -10.88 19.92 -5.25
N ASP A 147 -11.28 18.68 -5.02
CA ASP A 147 -11.80 17.81 -6.07
C ASP A 147 -12.98 18.48 -6.78
N PRO A 148 -12.91 18.71 -8.09
CA PRO A 148 -13.98 19.36 -8.86
C PRO A 148 -15.34 18.66 -8.76
N ALA A 149 -15.37 17.34 -8.56
CA ALA A 149 -16.61 16.57 -8.52
C ALA A 149 -17.27 16.56 -7.13
N THR A 150 -16.48 16.55 -6.06
CA THR A 150 -16.98 16.33 -4.69
C THR A 150 -16.72 17.50 -3.74
N GLY A 151 -15.84 18.43 -4.09
CA GLY A 151 -15.37 19.50 -3.22
C GLY A 151 -14.43 19.03 -2.10
N HIS A 152 -14.07 17.74 -2.06
CA HIS A 152 -13.15 17.21 -1.07
C HIS A 152 -11.75 17.84 -1.21
N THR A 153 -11.17 18.23 -0.09
CA THR A 153 -9.81 18.79 -0.03
C THR A 153 -8.73 17.73 0.18
N HIS A 154 -9.13 16.54 0.65
CA HIS A 154 -8.24 15.46 1.00
C HIS A 154 -8.73 14.16 0.36
N ARG A 155 -7.78 13.26 0.06
CA ARG A 155 -8.04 11.88 -0.32
C ARG A 155 -7.45 10.92 0.68
N VAL A 156 -8.15 9.81 0.92
CA VAL A 156 -7.71 8.71 1.76
C VAL A 156 -7.68 7.46 0.90
N GLN A 157 -6.54 6.76 0.89
CA GLN A 157 -6.42 5.43 0.33
C GLN A 157 -6.18 4.43 1.46
N MET A 158 -7.06 3.45 1.62
CA MET A 158 -6.82 2.29 2.47
C MET A 158 -6.42 1.11 1.61
N ALA A 159 -5.19 0.65 1.76
CA ALA A 159 -4.65 -0.52 1.09
C ALA A 159 -4.77 -1.77 1.96
N LEU A 160 -5.27 -2.85 1.37
CA LEU A 160 -5.53 -4.14 2.00
C LEU A 160 -4.81 -5.23 1.19
N ASP A 161 -3.85 -5.90 1.81
CA ASP A 161 -3.14 -7.02 1.19
C ASP A 161 -3.98 -8.30 1.32
N THR A 162 -4.46 -8.81 0.18
CA THR A 162 -5.36 -9.98 0.12
C THR A 162 -4.62 -11.31 0.10
N MET A 163 -3.28 -11.32 0.21
CA MET A 163 -2.53 -12.57 0.35
C MET A 163 -2.84 -13.23 1.70
N LEU A 164 -3.35 -14.46 1.65
CA LEU A 164 -3.58 -15.25 2.85
C LEU A 164 -2.25 -15.77 3.39
N ALA A 165 -2.09 -15.74 4.70
CA ALA A 165 -0.97 -16.39 5.35
C ALA A 165 -1.10 -17.92 5.27
N GLY A 166 0.06 -18.60 5.29
CA GLY A 166 0.11 -20.04 5.51
C GLY A 166 -0.09 -20.40 6.99
N ASP A 167 -0.02 -21.70 7.29
CA ASP A 167 -0.38 -22.28 8.60
C ASP A 167 0.52 -21.84 9.77
N ASP A 168 1.64 -21.17 9.52
CA ASP A 168 2.68 -20.82 10.50
C ASP A 168 2.50 -19.39 11.10
N GLN A 169 1.27 -19.04 11.49
CA GLN A 169 0.96 -17.80 12.24
C GLN A 169 0.89 -18.02 13.76
N ALA A 170 1.38 -19.16 14.27
CA ALA A 170 1.10 -19.66 15.62
C ALA A 170 1.40 -18.66 16.77
N PHE A 171 2.29 -17.69 16.56
CA PHE A 171 2.66 -16.68 17.56
C PHE A 171 2.16 -15.27 17.24
N GLN A 172 1.83 -14.95 15.99
CA GLN A 172 1.42 -13.62 15.57
C GLN A 172 0.39 -13.69 14.44
N TYR A 173 -0.78 -13.10 14.68
CA TYR A 173 -1.78 -12.92 13.63
C TYR A 173 -1.42 -11.66 12.83
N LEU A 174 -0.70 -11.85 11.72
CA LEU A 174 -0.12 -10.81 10.87
C LEU A 174 -0.96 -10.52 9.62
N ALA A 175 -1.58 -11.54 9.05
CA ALA A 175 -2.43 -11.44 7.87
C ALA A 175 -3.65 -12.36 8.01
N PRO A 176 -4.75 -12.10 7.30
CA PRO A 176 -5.83 -13.08 7.21
C PRO A 176 -5.33 -14.44 6.71
N ASP A 177 -5.92 -15.53 7.20
CA ASP A 177 -5.58 -16.90 6.80
C ASP A 177 -6.71 -17.58 5.99
N ALA A 178 -6.50 -18.83 5.60
CA ALA A 178 -7.50 -19.62 4.89
C ALA A 178 -8.79 -19.82 5.69
N LEU A 179 -8.70 -19.93 7.01
CA LEU A 179 -9.84 -20.13 7.90
C LEU A 179 -10.71 -18.88 7.99
N ASP A 180 -10.09 -17.70 7.93
CA ASP A 180 -10.79 -16.42 7.87
C ASP A 180 -11.66 -16.29 6.62
N ALA A 181 -11.12 -16.70 5.46
CA ALA A 181 -11.86 -16.73 4.20
C ALA A 181 -12.95 -17.82 4.19
N GLU A 182 -12.64 -19.03 4.64
CA GLU A 182 -13.58 -20.15 4.69
C GLU A 182 -14.79 -19.84 5.60
N LYS A 183 -14.54 -19.25 6.78
CA LYS A 183 -15.59 -18.89 7.75
C LYS A 183 -16.21 -17.51 7.50
N THR A 184 -15.79 -16.80 6.45
CA THR A 184 -16.26 -15.45 6.12
C THR A 184 -16.21 -14.52 7.34
N ARG A 185 -15.02 -14.44 7.97
CA ARG A 185 -14.82 -13.58 9.15
C ARG A 185 -14.98 -12.11 8.79
N ASP A 186 -15.54 -11.36 9.73
CA ASP A 186 -15.70 -9.91 9.63
C ASP A 186 -14.43 -9.21 10.12
N PHE A 187 -14.02 -8.16 9.41
CA PHE A 187 -12.91 -7.28 9.78
C PHE A 187 -13.38 -5.82 9.78
N ARG A 188 -12.85 -5.01 10.70
CA ARG A 188 -13.15 -3.57 10.75
C ARG A 188 -11.92 -2.74 11.04
N PHE A 189 -11.89 -1.53 10.49
CA PHE A 189 -11.00 -0.49 10.95
C PHE A 189 -11.36 -0.08 12.38
N VAL A 190 -10.36 0.06 13.26
CA VAL A 190 -10.55 0.35 14.69
C VAL A 190 -9.80 1.61 15.08
N SER A 191 -10.50 2.64 15.54
CA SER A 191 -9.90 3.92 15.96
C SER A 191 -9.87 4.11 17.48
N ASP A 192 -10.66 3.32 18.22
CA ASP A 192 -10.79 3.37 19.68
C ASP A 192 -9.58 2.73 20.37
N PRO A 193 -8.74 3.50 21.09
CA PRO A 193 -7.55 2.97 21.76
C PRO A 193 -7.85 1.83 22.74
N ALA A 194 -9.01 1.84 23.40
CA ALA A 194 -9.40 0.80 24.37
C ALA A 194 -9.60 -0.58 23.71
N ARG A 195 -9.80 -0.62 22.39
CA ARG A 195 -10.04 -1.85 21.62
C ARG A 195 -8.82 -2.35 20.85
N MET A 196 -7.71 -1.61 20.92
CA MET A 196 -6.45 -1.91 20.23
C MET A 196 -5.23 -1.51 21.08
N ASP A 197 -5.34 -1.61 22.40
CA ASP A 197 -4.29 -1.27 23.37
C ASP A 197 -2.95 -1.98 23.13
N TRP A 198 -3.00 -3.16 22.52
CA TRP A 198 -1.84 -3.95 22.09
C TRP A 198 -1.18 -3.45 20.79
N PHE A 199 -1.85 -2.64 19.96
CA PHE A 199 -1.42 -2.40 18.57
C PHE A 199 -0.14 -1.57 18.48
N LEU A 200 0.09 -0.67 19.44
CA LEU A 200 1.32 0.14 19.52
C LEU A 200 2.42 -0.52 20.36
N ARG A 201 2.05 -1.41 21.28
CA ARG A 201 2.99 -2.12 22.15
C ARG A 201 2.39 -3.44 22.59
N ARG A 202 3.08 -4.54 22.31
CA ARG A 202 2.66 -5.89 22.70
C ARG A 202 3.85 -6.67 23.21
N LEU A 203 4.05 -6.63 24.53
CA LEU A 203 5.13 -7.34 25.19
C LEU A 203 4.75 -8.81 25.37
N GLU A 204 5.58 -9.71 24.85
CA GLU A 204 5.48 -11.15 25.06
C GLU A 204 6.87 -11.72 25.40
N ALA A 205 6.91 -12.69 26.30
CA ALA A 205 8.15 -13.41 26.58
C ALA A 205 8.44 -14.38 25.43
N ASP A 206 9.69 -14.42 24.97
CA ASP A 206 10.15 -15.40 23.99
C ASP A 206 10.46 -16.76 24.64
N SER A 207 11.01 -17.69 23.84
CA SER A 207 11.36 -19.03 24.32
C SER A 207 12.44 -19.04 25.40
N ASP A 208 13.27 -17.99 25.45
CA ASP A 208 14.38 -17.85 26.40
C ASP A 208 13.96 -17.02 27.64
N GLY A 209 12.73 -16.50 27.65
CA GLY A 209 12.15 -15.70 28.73
C GLY A 209 12.42 -14.20 28.60
N ASP A 210 13.04 -13.76 27.51
CA ASP A 210 13.29 -12.36 27.22
C ASP A 210 12.01 -11.68 26.72
N MET A 211 11.74 -10.47 27.23
CA MET A 211 10.56 -9.71 26.85
C MET A 211 10.77 -9.03 25.49
N LEU A 212 9.99 -9.47 24.49
CA LEU A 212 9.97 -8.90 23.14
C LEU A 212 8.71 -8.08 22.93
N ASP A 213 8.85 -6.88 22.35
CA ASP A 213 7.71 -6.11 21.86
C ASP A 213 7.40 -6.49 20.40
N LEU A 214 6.36 -7.29 20.21
CA LEU A 214 5.92 -7.77 18.90
C LEU A 214 5.39 -6.65 18.00
N GLN A 215 4.99 -5.51 18.57
CA GLN A 215 4.48 -4.35 17.84
C GLN A 215 5.45 -3.17 17.77
N LYS A 216 6.71 -3.37 18.22
CA LYS A 216 7.77 -2.35 18.16
C LYS A 216 7.96 -1.78 16.75
N TRP A 217 7.72 -2.59 15.71
CA TRP A 217 7.87 -2.17 14.32
C TRP A 217 6.88 -1.06 13.93
N VAL A 218 5.67 -1.04 14.50
CA VAL A 218 4.68 0.04 14.28
C VAL A 218 5.17 1.29 14.98
N SER A 219 5.53 1.18 16.26
CA SER A 219 5.99 2.31 17.07
C SER A 219 7.23 2.99 16.51
N ASP A 220 8.24 2.22 16.09
CA ASP A 220 9.46 2.77 15.48
C ASP A 220 9.18 3.43 14.14
N TRP A 221 8.23 2.90 13.35
CA TRP A 221 7.81 3.52 12.10
C TRP A 221 7.14 4.88 12.37
N LEU A 222 6.17 4.92 13.28
CA LEU A 222 5.46 6.16 13.63
C LEU A 222 6.42 7.21 14.20
N GLU A 223 7.36 6.79 15.03
CA GLU A 223 8.41 7.67 15.56
C GLU A 223 9.29 8.23 14.44
N ASP A 224 9.72 7.42 13.47
CA ASP A 224 10.55 7.89 12.35
C ASP A 224 9.81 8.93 11.48
N LEU A 225 8.53 8.68 11.16
CA LEU A 225 7.69 9.64 10.43
C LEU A 225 7.55 10.96 11.19
N PHE A 226 7.27 10.87 12.49
CA PHE A 226 7.14 12.03 13.36
C PHE A 226 8.45 12.82 13.48
N MET A 227 9.57 12.14 13.67
CA MET A 227 10.88 12.77 13.77
C MET A 227 11.31 13.41 12.45
N ALA A 228 10.98 12.78 11.31
CA ALA A 228 11.20 13.37 9.99
C ALA A 228 10.41 14.66 9.82
N HIS A 229 9.13 14.68 10.23
CA HIS A 229 8.30 15.87 10.23
C HIS A 229 8.88 16.98 11.12
N LYS A 230 9.23 16.70 12.39
CA LYS A 230 9.83 17.71 13.29
C LYS A 230 11.13 18.29 12.73
N ARG A 231 11.99 17.46 12.13
CA ARG A 231 13.24 17.92 11.48
C ARG A 231 12.96 18.83 10.29
N ALA A 232 11.91 18.56 9.52
CA ALA A 232 11.50 19.40 8.40
C ALA A 232 10.95 20.76 8.85
N GLU A 233 10.28 20.85 10.00
CA GLU A 233 9.80 22.13 10.57
C GLU A 233 10.93 23.07 11.02
N ARG A 234 12.11 22.54 11.35
CA ARG A 234 13.26 23.33 11.84
C ARG A 234 14.55 22.94 11.11
N PRO A 235 14.69 23.29 9.81
CA PRO A 235 15.90 23.00 9.05
C PRO A 235 17.15 23.58 9.74
N GLY A 236 18.22 22.78 9.83
CA GLY A 236 19.50 23.18 10.43
C GLY A 236 19.59 23.04 11.96
N ARG A 237 18.50 22.76 12.68
CA ARG A 237 18.56 22.41 14.11
C ARG A 237 18.59 20.90 14.29
N ARG A 238 19.54 20.41 15.10
CA ARG A 238 19.53 19.00 15.52
C ARG A 238 18.39 18.78 16.50
N ILE A 239 17.38 18.01 16.08
CA ILE A 239 16.28 17.56 16.94
C ILE A 239 16.57 16.11 17.35
N THR A 240 16.71 15.89 18.65
CA THR A 240 16.85 14.59 19.29
C THR A 240 15.57 14.24 20.03
N ARG A 241 15.40 12.95 20.38
CA ARG A 241 14.24 12.44 21.11
C ARG A 241 14.07 13.14 22.46
N ASP A 242 15.18 13.30 23.19
CA ASP A 242 15.20 13.96 24.50
C ASP A 242 14.86 15.46 24.46
N GLY A 243 14.87 16.07 23.27
CA GLY A 243 14.53 17.48 23.06
C GLY A 243 13.07 17.71 22.68
N LEU A 244 12.24 16.66 22.63
CA LEU A 244 10.80 16.76 22.40
C LEU A 244 10.08 17.25 23.65
N ALA A 245 8.95 17.92 23.46
CA ALA A 245 8.13 18.41 24.57
C ALA A 245 7.45 17.25 25.32
N HIS A 246 6.98 16.23 24.59
CA HIS A 246 6.30 15.06 25.11
C HIS A 246 6.96 13.79 24.57
N LYS A 247 7.09 12.73 25.39
CA LYS A 247 7.79 11.49 25.03
C LYS A 247 7.00 10.67 24.01
N PHE A 248 5.67 10.69 24.12
CA PHE A 248 4.75 9.90 23.29
C PHE A 248 3.91 10.74 22.32
N GLU A 249 4.34 11.96 21.96
CA GLU A 249 3.62 12.81 20.99
C GLU A 249 3.36 12.07 19.65
N HIS A 250 4.28 11.20 19.23
CA HIS A 250 4.14 10.38 18.02
C HIS A 250 2.97 9.37 18.12
N TRP A 251 2.78 8.71 19.27
CA TRP A 251 1.61 7.85 19.52
C TRP A 251 0.33 8.66 19.64
N ALA A 252 0.36 9.78 20.36
CA ALA A 252 -0.81 10.65 20.50
C ALA A 252 -1.29 11.19 19.14
N ARG A 253 -0.37 11.63 18.27
CA ARG A 253 -0.70 12.05 16.90
C ARG A 253 -1.27 10.89 16.07
N TYR A 254 -0.73 9.69 16.21
CA TYR A 254 -1.25 8.51 15.52
C TYR A 254 -2.68 8.14 15.96
N LEU A 255 -2.95 8.09 17.26
CA LEU A 255 -4.31 7.81 17.77
C LEU A 255 -5.30 8.90 17.35
N ALA A 256 -4.89 10.17 17.39
CA ALA A 256 -5.70 11.27 16.88
C ALA A 256 -5.93 11.19 15.36
N PHE A 257 -4.95 10.70 14.61
CA PHE A 257 -5.06 10.47 13.16
C PHE A 257 -6.07 9.37 12.85
N LEU A 258 -6.03 8.24 13.56
CA LEU A 258 -7.00 7.16 13.39
C LEU A 258 -8.43 7.64 13.68
N ARG A 259 -8.63 8.38 14.79
CA ARG A 259 -9.92 8.98 15.14
C ARG A 259 -10.41 9.97 14.10
N LEU A 260 -9.51 10.79 13.56
CA LEU A 260 -9.86 11.75 12.52
C LEU A 260 -10.36 11.04 11.27
N VAL A 261 -9.63 10.03 10.79
CA VAL A 261 -10.04 9.31 9.58
C VAL A 261 -11.35 8.56 9.81
N ASP A 262 -11.52 7.89 10.94
CA ASP A 262 -12.76 7.19 11.30
C ASP A 262 -13.97 8.12 11.31
N HIS A 263 -13.80 9.36 11.76
CA HIS A 263 -14.85 10.38 11.72
C HIS A 263 -15.06 10.96 10.31
N ALA A 264 -14.00 11.04 9.51
CA ALA A 264 -14.01 11.68 8.21
C ALA A 264 -14.56 10.79 7.09
N VAL A 265 -14.35 9.48 7.17
CA VAL A 265 -14.72 8.52 6.13
C VAL A 265 -15.32 7.25 6.74
N ASN A 266 -16.36 6.71 6.10
CA ASN A 266 -16.99 5.47 6.54
C ASN A 266 -16.26 4.27 5.93
N VAL A 267 -15.33 3.67 6.68
CA VAL A 267 -14.67 2.43 6.24
C VAL A 267 -15.64 1.26 6.38
N PRO A 268 -15.95 0.53 5.29
CA PRO A 268 -16.91 -0.57 5.35
C PRO A 268 -16.38 -1.73 6.18
N LYS A 269 -17.29 -2.58 6.64
CA LYS A 269 -16.93 -3.88 7.19
C LYS A 269 -16.38 -4.76 6.07
N ILE A 270 -15.27 -5.44 6.31
CA ILE A 270 -14.57 -6.21 5.29
C ILE A 270 -14.73 -7.70 5.55
N ARG A 271 -14.98 -8.47 4.49
CA ARG A 271 -14.98 -9.93 4.48
C ARG A 271 -14.05 -10.43 3.39
N LEU A 272 -13.64 -11.69 3.49
CA LEU A 272 -12.94 -12.39 2.43
C LEU A 272 -13.89 -13.39 1.77
N ALA A 273 -13.91 -13.41 0.43
CA ALA A 273 -14.64 -14.42 -0.30
C ALA A 273 -14.03 -15.80 -0.02
N ASN A 274 -14.88 -16.80 0.21
CA ASN A 274 -14.42 -18.17 0.29
C ASN A 274 -13.99 -18.64 -1.11
N THR A 275 -12.70 -18.57 -1.42
CA THR A 275 -12.09 -19.09 -2.66
C THR A 275 -11.21 -20.31 -2.40
N VAL A 276 -11.10 -20.73 -1.14
CA VAL A 276 -10.16 -21.76 -0.68
C VAL A 276 -10.83 -23.09 -0.33
N SER A 277 -12.15 -23.09 -0.05
CA SER A 277 -12.89 -24.31 0.25
C SER A 277 -13.10 -25.16 -1.01
N ASN A 278 -12.86 -26.47 -0.91
CA ASN A 278 -13.06 -27.38 -2.03
C ASN A 278 -14.53 -27.53 -2.49
N ARG A 279 -15.50 -27.23 -1.62
CA ARG A 279 -16.94 -27.47 -1.89
C ARG A 279 -17.78 -26.20 -1.96
N GLU A 280 -17.41 -25.21 -1.15
CA GLU A 280 -18.19 -23.98 -0.97
C GLU A 280 -17.48 -22.77 -1.60
N ALA A 281 -16.42 -22.99 -2.39
CA ALA A 281 -15.74 -21.91 -3.07
C ALA A 281 -16.69 -21.16 -4.02
N VAL A 282 -16.62 -19.84 -3.95
CA VAL A 282 -17.28 -18.95 -4.89
C VAL A 282 -16.68 -19.19 -6.28
N ALA A 283 -17.56 -19.43 -7.26
CA ALA A 283 -17.14 -19.61 -8.64
C ALA A 283 -16.56 -18.30 -9.20
N PRO A 284 -15.38 -18.32 -9.84
CA PRO A 284 -14.82 -17.14 -10.47
C PRO A 284 -15.63 -16.74 -11.71
N VAL A 285 -15.63 -15.44 -12.01
CA VAL A 285 -16.10 -14.90 -13.29
C VAL A 285 -14.92 -14.87 -14.24
N GLU A 286 -15.07 -15.41 -15.44
CA GLU A 286 -14.03 -15.34 -16.46
C GLU A 286 -13.96 -13.93 -17.03
N VAL A 287 -12.75 -13.41 -17.24
CA VAL A 287 -12.53 -12.10 -17.83
C VAL A 287 -11.54 -12.21 -18.97
N ASP A 288 -11.93 -11.72 -20.15
CA ASP A 288 -11.01 -11.52 -21.25
C ASP A 288 -10.32 -10.16 -21.13
N LEU A 289 -9.00 -10.14 -21.29
CA LEU A 289 -8.23 -8.92 -21.49
C LEU A 289 -7.90 -8.77 -22.98
N VAL A 290 -8.49 -7.79 -23.63
CA VAL A 290 -8.18 -7.42 -25.02
C VAL A 290 -7.23 -6.22 -25.02
N LEU A 291 -6.03 -6.39 -25.58
CA LEU A 291 -5.00 -5.34 -25.63
C LEU A 291 -4.72 -4.90 -27.06
N ASP A 292 -4.71 -3.59 -27.30
CA ASP A 292 -4.08 -2.99 -28.48
C ASP A 292 -2.80 -2.28 -28.04
N VAL A 293 -1.66 -2.94 -28.29
CA VAL A 293 -0.34 -2.42 -27.92
C VAL A 293 0.29 -1.75 -29.15
N GLY A 294 0.15 -0.44 -29.24
CA GLY A 294 0.80 0.38 -30.26
C GLY A 294 2.22 0.80 -29.87
N ASN A 295 2.96 1.37 -30.83
CA ASN A 295 4.31 1.89 -30.57
C ASN A 295 4.28 3.10 -29.62
N SER A 296 3.31 4.01 -29.80
CA SER A 296 3.22 5.25 -29.00
C SER A 296 2.18 5.17 -27.89
N ARG A 297 1.07 4.48 -28.16
CA ARG A 297 -0.08 4.37 -27.25
C ARG A 297 -0.50 2.92 -27.14
N THR A 298 -0.97 2.55 -25.96
CA THR A 298 -1.59 1.26 -25.66
C THR A 298 -2.95 1.51 -25.02
N CYS A 299 -3.92 0.64 -25.27
CA CYS A 299 -5.13 0.56 -24.47
C CYS A 299 -5.50 -0.91 -24.23
N GLY A 300 -6.39 -1.11 -23.26
CA GLY A 300 -6.97 -2.40 -22.96
C GLY A 300 -8.46 -2.29 -22.66
N ILE A 301 -9.18 -3.38 -22.89
CA ILE A 301 -10.58 -3.55 -22.50
C ILE A 301 -10.69 -4.89 -21.77
N LEU A 302 -11.43 -4.88 -20.67
CA LEU A 302 -11.79 -6.05 -19.89
C LEU A 302 -13.23 -6.44 -20.21
N ILE A 303 -13.49 -7.72 -20.43
CA ILE A 303 -14.82 -8.23 -20.79
C ILE A 303 -15.16 -9.42 -19.91
N GLU A 304 -16.16 -9.27 -19.04
CA GLU A 304 -16.64 -10.36 -18.18
C GLU A 304 -17.51 -11.36 -18.94
N ARG A 305 -17.37 -12.64 -18.59
CA ARG A 305 -18.17 -13.76 -19.12
C ARG A 305 -18.80 -14.53 -17.98
N PHE A 306 -20.13 -14.64 -18.00
CA PHE A 306 -20.87 -15.43 -17.02
C PHE A 306 -21.25 -16.81 -17.57
N PRO A 307 -21.27 -17.85 -16.73
CA PRO A 307 -21.70 -19.18 -17.14
C PRO A 307 -23.11 -19.17 -17.76
N GLY A 308 -23.26 -19.76 -18.95
CA GLY A 308 -24.55 -19.89 -19.65
C GLY A 308 -24.84 -18.79 -20.68
N GLU A 309 -24.01 -17.75 -20.79
CA GLU A 309 -24.13 -16.73 -21.84
C GLU A 309 -23.43 -17.17 -23.12
N THR A 310 -24.19 -17.35 -24.21
CA THR A 310 -23.66 -17.76 -25.53
C THR A 310 -23.18 -16.61 -26.40
N ARG A 311 -23.47 -15.35 -26.02
CA ARG A 311 -23.08 -14.15 -26.77
C ARG A 311 -22.30 -13.19 -25.89
N LEU A 312 -21.19 -12.68 -26.43
CA LEU A 312 -20.40 -11.60 -25.86
C LEU A 312 -21.27 -10.34 -25.73
N ASP A 313 -21.59 -9.95 -24.51
CA ASP A 313 -22.29 -8.70 -24.22
C ASP A 313 -21.27 -7.56 -24.05
N LEU A 314 -21.08 -6.77 -25.11
CA LEU A 314 -20.19 -5.62 -25.10
C LEU A 314 -20.63 -4.53 -24.11
N ALA A 315 -21.88 -4.55 -23.63
CA ALA A 315 -22.34 -3.65 -22.57
C ALA A 315 -21.66 -3.95 -21.22
N ARG A 316 -21.04 -5.13 -21.06
CA ARG A 316 -20.27 -5.54 -19.88
C ARG A 316 -18.76 -5.49 -20.11
N SER A 317 -18.34 -4.59 -21.01
CA SER A 317 -16.93 -4.28 -21.21
C SER A 317 -16.58 -2.98 -20.50
N PHE A 318 -15.41 -2.95 -19.87
CA PHE A 318 -14.89 -1.76 -19.22
C PHE A 318 -13.44 -1.50 -19.61
N PRO A 319 -13.02 -0.23 -19.73
CA PRO A 319 -11.65 0.10 -20.09
C PRO A 319 -10.68 -0.37 -19.01
N LEU A 320 -9.49 -0.80 -19.44
CA LEU A 320 -8.38 -1.06 -18.54
C LEU A 320 -7.97 0.25 -17.86
N GLU A 321 -7.86 0.21 -16.55
CA GLU A 321 -7.49 1.33 -15.70
C GLU A 321 -6.11 1.12 -15.09
N ILE A 322 -5.24 2.11 -15.24
CA ILE A 322 -3.87 2.11 -14.72
C ILE A 322 -3.80 3.09 -13.55
N ARG A 323 -3.55 2.57 -12.35
CA ARG A 323 -3.38 3.39 -11.14
C ARG A 323 -1.94 3.90 -11.04
N ASP A 324 -1.71 5.18 -10.72
CA ASP A 324 -0.36 5.69 -10.43
C ASP A 324 0.08 5.14 -9.06
N LEU A 325 0.98 4.16 -9.03
CA LEU A 325 1.35 3.48 -7.78
C LEU A 325 2.20 4.36 -6.86
N SER A 326 2.79 5.42 -7.41
CA SER A 326 3.54 6.40 -6.64
C SER A 326 2.65 7.54 -6.11
N ARG A 327 1.54 7.82 -6.80
CA ARG A 327 0.49 8.77 -6.40
C ARG A 327 -0.91 8.14 -6.52
N PRO A 328 -1.26 7.20 -5.61
CA PRO A 328 -2.45 6.35 -5.76
C PRO A 328 -3.78 7.10 -5.77
N GLU A 329 -3.81 8.39 -5.42
CA GLU A 329 -4.95 9.27 -5.62
C GLU A 329 -5.29 9.52 -7.10
N PHE A 330 -4.42 9.13 -8.04
CA PHE A 330 -4.64 9.25 -9.48
C PHE A 330 -4.73 7.89 -10.18
N TYR A 331 -5.53 7.84 -11.22
CA TYR A 331 -5.63 6.72 -12.15
C TYR A 331 -5.85 7.23 -13.58
N TYR A 332 -5.63 6.36 -14.56
CA TYR A 332 -5.70 6.68 -15.97
C TYR A 332 -6.49 5.60 -16.70
N SER A 333 -7.48 6.02 -17.47
CA SER A 333 -8.33 5.14 -18.28
C SER A 333 -8.19 5.48 -19.76
N GLY A 334 -8.36 4.49 -20.65
CA GLY A 334 -8.25 4.66 -22.09
C GLY A 334 -6.82 4.50 -22.64
N LEU A 335 -6.39 5.44 -23.49
CA LEU A 335 -5.08 5.36 -24.16
C LEU A 335 -3.96 5.89 -23.25
N PHE A 336 -3.00 5.03 -22.91
CA PHE A 336 -1.80 5.41 -22.16
C PHE A 336 -0.53 5.23 -23.01
N GLU A 337 0.53 5.93 -22.64
CA GLU A 337 1.80 5.89 -23.36
C GLU A 337 2.47 4.52 -23.26
N SER A 338 2.95 4.04 -24.41
CA SER A 338 3.79 2.84 -24.50
C SER A 338 5.22 3.17 -24.05
N ARG A 339 5.40 3.41 -22.76
CA ARG A 339 6.68 3.66 -22.11
C ARG A 339 6.81 2.79 -20.88
N VAL A 340 8.03 2.36 -20.60
CA VAL A 340 8.39 1.54 -19.44
C VAL A 340 9.48 2.26 -18.67
N GLU A 341 9.32 2.41 -17.36
CA GLU A 341 10.34 2.92 -16.45
C GLU A 341 10.54 1.97 -15.27
N PHE A 342 11.77 1.62 -14.96
CA PHE A 342 12.08 0.77 -13.80
C PHE A 342 11.82 1.56 -12.51
N SER A 343 11.01 1.01 -11.62
CA SER A 343 10.66 1.68 -10.36
C SER A 343 10.41 0.69 -9.24
N GLU A 344 10.92 1.01 -8.06
CA GLU A 344 10.59 0.27 -6.86
C GLU A 344 9.18 0.63 -6.36
N HIS A 345 8.31 -0.38 -6.19
CA HIS A 345 7.04 -0.17 -5.51
C HIS A 345 7.27 -0.04 -4.01
N ARG A 346 6.78 1.04 -3.40
CA ARG A 346 6.90 1.27 -1.95
C ARG A 346 5.54 1.62 -1.35
N MET A 347 5.13 0.83 -0.37
CA MET A 347 3.92 1.06 0.42
C MET A 347 4.26 1.53 1.84
N GLY A 348 5.32 2.33 1.99
CA GLY A 348 5.89 2.67 3.29
C GLY A 348 7.38 2.36 3.40
N ASP A 349 7.90 2.38 4.63
CA ASP A 349 9.31 2.08 4.88
C ASP A 349 9.51 0.59 5.21
N GLU A 350 10.18 -0.09 4.29
CA GLU A 350 10.42 -1.53 4.34
C GLU A 350 11.33 -1.95 5.52
N ARG A 351 12.16 -1.03 6.05
CA ARG A 351 13.02 -1.28 7.21
C ARG A 351 12.19 -1.58 8.45
N PHE A 352 11.02 -0.95 8.59
CA PHE A 352 10.08 -1.21 9.68
C PHE A 352 9.11 -2.32 9.32
N ALA A 353 8.53 -2.28 8.11
CA ALA A 353 7.55 -3.29 7.69
C ALA A 353 8.08 -4.73 7.81
N SER A 354 9.33 -4.98 7.43
CA SER A 354 9.93 -6.32 7.50
C SER A 354 10.16 -6.84 8.92
N ARG A 355 10.17 -5.95 9.93
CA ARG A 355 10.30 -6.30 11.35
C ARG A 355 8.97 -6.78 11.97
N SER A 356 7.86 -6.67 11.24
CA SER A 356 6.58 -7.29 11.62
C SER A 356 6.59 -8.82 11.56
N GLY A 357 7.66 -9.44 11.04
CA GLY A 357 7.68 -10.87 10.69
C GLY A 357 7.13 -11.16 9.29
N ARG A 358 6.24 -10.32 8.75
CA ARG A 358 5.69 -10.46 7.38
C ARG A 358 6.59 -9.76 6.35
N ARG A 359 7.60 -10.47 5.84
CA ARG A 359 8.63 -9.93 4.91
C ARG A 359 8.14 -9.62 3.48
N ASN A 360 7.00 -10.17 3.09
CA ASN A 360 6.44 -10.14 1.73
C ASN A 360 5.03 -9.50 1.68
N GLY A 361 4.70 -8.62 2.63
CA GLY A 361 3.43 -7.88 2.59
C GLY A 361 3.44 -6.77 1.53
N PHE A 362 2.28 -6.51 0.93
CA PHE A 362 2.06 -5.44 -0.07
C PHE A 362 2.99 -5.51 -1.29
N LEU A 363 3.27 -6.72 -1.76
CA LEU A 363 4.08 -6.90 -2.97
C LEU A 363 3.27 -6.52 -4.22
N TRP A 364 3.85 -5.65 -5.03
CA TRP A 364 3.42 -5.47 -6.41
C TRP A 364 4.20 -6.42 -7.32
N PRO A 365 3.55 -7.20 -8.20
CA PRO A 365 4.19 -8.29 -8.95
C PRO A 365 5.10 -7.82 -10.10
N SER A 366 5.33 -6.52 -10.22
CA SER A 366 6.17 -5.92 -11.26
C SER A 366 7.12 -4.87 -10.68
N PHE A 367 8.21 -4.63 -11.40
CA PHE A 367 9.30 -3.72 -11.05
C PHE A 367 9.48 -2.59 -12.08
N VAL A 368 8.46 -2.38 -12.91
CA VAL A 368 8.39 -1.29 -13.89
C VAL A 368 7.08 -0.53 -13.75
N ARG A 369 7.01 0.69 -14.28
CA ARG A 369 5.81 1.52 -14.43
C ARG A 369 5.58 1.86 -15.89
N ILE A 370 4.31 2.11 -16.21
CA ILE A 370 3.85 2.38 -17.57
C ILE A 370 3.00 3.66 -17.62
N GLY A 371 2.71 4.13 -18.83
CA GLY A 371 1.75 5.21 -19.05
C GLY A 371 2.16 6.55 -18.41
N PRO A 372 1.19 7.34 -17.90
CA PRO A 372 1.48 8.65 -17.34
C PRO A 372 2.36 8.65 -16.09
N GLU A 373 2.33 7.59 -15.28
CA GLU A 373 3.27 7.44 -14.16
C GLU A 373 4.71 7.40 -14.67
N ALA A 374 4.98 6.56 -15.68
CA ALA A 374 6.31 6.46 -16.30
C ALA A 374 6.78 7.79 -16.90
N LEU A 375 5.90 8.56 -17.54
CA LEU A 375 6.24 9.89 -18.04
C LEU A 375 6.61 10.86 -16.91
N ARG A 376 5.83 10.86 -15.82
CA ARG A 376 6.07 11.72 -14.66
C ARG A 376 7.40 11.39 -13.98
N LEU A 377 7.73 10.10 -13.84
CA LEU A 377 9.00 9.66 -13.26
C LEU A 377 10.20 10.21 -14.03
N VAL A 378 10.15 10.15 -15.37
CA VAL A 378 11.24 10.65 -16.23
C VAL A 378 11.32 12.17 -16.23
N ALA A 379 10.17 12.86 -16.23
CA ALA A 379 10.16 14.32 -16.13
C ALA A 379 10.77 14.82 -14.81
N GLY A 380 10.65 14.03 -13.73
CA GLY A 380 11.31 14.31 -12.46
C GLY A 380 12.85 14.15 -12.46
N GLU A 381 13.40 13.47 -13.47
CA GLU A 381 14.85 13.27 -13.67
C GLU A 381 15.44 14.21 -14.74
N GLU A 382 14.71 15.24 -15.18
CA GLU A 382 15.23 16.21 -16.14
C GLU A 382 16.57 16.81 -15.69
N GLY A 383 17.64 16.53 -16.45
CA GLY A 383 19.01 16.92 -16.13
C GLY A 383 19.96 15.76 -15.82
N THR A 384 19.44 14.56 -15.57
CA THR A 384 20.22 13.32 -15.49
C THR A 384 19.83 12.42 -16.64
N GLU A 385 20.69 12.26 -17.66
CA GLU A 385 20.47 11.33 -18.79
C GLU A 385 20.65 9.87 -18.34
N THR A 386 19.75 9.40 -17.47
CA THR A 386 19.82 8.10 -16.84
C THR A 386 19.07 7.03 -17.64
N ALA A 387 19.71 5.88 -17.83
CA ALA A 387 19.06 4.71 -18.41
C ALA A 387 18.10 4.08 -17.37
N SER A 388 16.93 4.68 -17.19
CA SER A 388 15.89 4.25 -16.26
C SER A 388 14.72 3.53 -16.95
N GLY A 389 14.68 3.52 -18.28
CA GLY A 389 13.57 2.94 -19.02
C GLY A 389 13.67 3.06 -20.54
N LEU A 390 12.58 2.72 -21.22
CA LEU A 390 12.49 2.67 -22.68
C LEU A 390 11.12 3.14 -23.18
N SER A 391 11.14 3.98 -24.20
CA SER A 391 9.94 4.34 -24.96
C SER A 391 9.71 3.38 -26.12
N SER A 392 8.45 3.11 -26.46
CA SER A 392 8.06 2.24 -27.58
C SER A 392 8.72 0.84 -27.54
N PRO A 393 8.64 0.07 -26.44
CA PRO A 393 9.34 -1.21 -26.31
C PRO A 393 9.04 -2.21 -27.45
N LYS A 394 7.84 -2.14 -28.04
CA LYS A 394 7.44 -2.93 -29.23
C LYS A 394 8.38 -2.75 -30.44
N ARG A 395 9.10 -1.63 -30.57
CA ARG A 395 10.08 -1.41 -31.65
C ARG A 395 11.34 -2.23 -31.49
N TYR A 396 11.61 -2.72 -30.29
CA TYR A 396 12.87 -3.37 -29.90
C TYR A 396 12.72 -4.87 -29.70
N LEU A 397 11.64 -5.49 -30.19
CA LEU A 397 11.42 -6.95 -30.05
C LEU A 397 12.57 -7.81 -30.60
N TRP A 398 13.35 -7.26 -31.54
CA TRP A 398 14.51 -7.92 -32.15
C TRP A 398 15.84 -7.57 -31.49
N ASP A 399 15.86 -6.68 -30.49
CA ASP A 399 17.05 -6.30 -29.74
C ASP A 399 17.15 -7.16 -28.47
N ASP A 400 17.68 -8.37 -28.65
CA ASP A 400 17.85 -9.43 -27.63
C ASP A 400 19.19 -9.34 -26.89
N THR A 401 20.00 -8.32 -27.19
CA THR A 401 21.31 -8.14 -26.58
C THR A 401 21.19 -7.42 -25.23
N PRO A 402 21.74 -7.99 -24.13
CA PRO A 402 21.83 -7.30 -22.85
C PRO A 402 22.50 -5.93 -22.97
N VAL A 403 21.97 -4.94 -22.24
CA VAL A 403 22.56 -3.60 -22.21
C VAL A 403 23.88 -3.60 -21.41
N GLN A 404 24.79 -2.68 -21.73
CA GLN A 404 26.10 -2.62 -21.07
C GLN A 404 26.04 -2.03 -19.65
N GLN A 405 25.06 -1.17 -19.39
CA GLN A 405 24.87 -0.48 -18.12
C GLN A 405 23.64 -1.04 -17.41
N ASP A 406 23.67 -1.02 -16.09
CA ASP A 406 22.53 -1.46 -15.28
C ASP A 406 21.38 -0.46 -15.40
N TRP A 407 20.17 -0.97 -15.57
CA TRP A 407 18.96 -0.15 -15.49
C TRP A 407 18.85 0.47 -14.10
N ARG A 408 18.60 1.78 -14.06
CA ARG A 408 18.36 2.53 -12.81
C ARG A 408 16.89 2.45 -12.42
N PHE A 409 16.63 2.47 -11.12
CA PHE A 409 15.29 2.34 -10.57
C PHE A 409 14.85 3.65 -9.93
N HIS A 410 13.73 4.18 -10.39
CA HIS A 410 13.02 5.26 -9.70
C HIS A 410 12.61 4.83 -8.29
N HIS A 411 12.57 5.79 -7.37
CA HIS A 411 12.24 5.56 -5.96
C HIS A 411 13.15 4.57 -5.23
N HIS A 412 14.33 4.30 -5.77
CA HIS A 412 15.31 3.42 -5.16
C HIS A 412 16.55 4.22 -4.74
N THR A 413 16.87 4.18 -3.45
CA THR A 413 17.89 5.05 -2.84
C THR A 413 19.14 4.31 -2.38
N ASP A 414 19.14 2.98 -2.39
CA ASP A 414 20.25 2.16 -1.91
C ASP A 414 21.04 1.59 -3.10
N PRO A 415 22.16 2.23 -3.52
CA PRO A 415 22.93 1.74 -4.66
C PRO A 415 23.61 0.38 -4.41
N SER A 416 23.66 -0.10 -3.16
CA SER A 416 24.30 -1.37 -2.79
C SER A 416 23.37 -2.57 -2.91
N ASN A 417 22.06 -2.35 -2.98
CA ASN A 417 21.06 -3.42 -3.05
C ASN A 417 20.14 -3.23 -4.26
N LEU A 418 19.48 -4.30 -4.68
CA LEU A 418 18.44 -4.25 -5.70
C LEU A 418 17.05 -4.33 -5.06
N PRO A 419 16.01 -3.71 -5.66
CA PRO A 419 14.63 -3.83 -5.20
C PRO A 419 14.22 -5.29 -4.98
N LYS A 420 13.37 -5.55 -3.96
CA LYS A 420 12.96 -6.91 -3.58
C LYS A 420 12.28 -7.67 -4.72
N SER A 421 11.31 -7.05 -5.38
CA SER A 421 10.58 -7.64 -6.51
C SER A 421 11.51 -8.00 -7.66
N LEU A 422 12.45 -7.11 -7.98
CA LEU A 422 13.47 -7.35 -8.98
C LEU A 422 14.38 -8.54 -8.63
N ARG A 423 14.92 -8.59 -7.40
CA ARG A 423 15.76 -9.72 -6.95
C ARG A 423 15.01 -11.04 -7.02
N ALA A 424 13.72 -11.04 -6.66
CA ALA A 424 12.89 -12.22 -6.77
C ALA A 424 12.76 -12.66 -8.24
N ALA A 425 12.47 -11.73 -9.15
CA ALA A 425 12.30 -11.99 -10.58
C ALA A 425 13.60 -12.46 -11.26
N MET A 426 14.74 -11.87 -10.93
CA MET A 426 16.05 -12.20 -11.51
C MET A 426 16.50 -13.65 -11.25
N ARG A 427 15.96 -14.32 -10.23
CA ARG A 427 16.17 -15.76 -10.01
C ARG A 427 15.55 -16.64 -11.09
N HIS A 428 14.57 -16.10 -11.82
CA HIS A 428 13.78 -16.80 -12.83
C HIS A 428 14.08 -16.34 -14.26
N MET A 429 14.98 -15.37 -14.44
CA MET A 429 15.32 -14.80 -15.75
C MET A 429 16.83 -14.77 -15.95
N ASN A 430 17.29 -14.88 -17.19
CA ASN A 430 18.69 -14.63 -17.54
C ASN A 430 18.97 -13.11 -17.63
N GLU A 431 20.23 -12.74 -17.84
CA GLU A 431 20.65 -11.32 -17.93
C GLU A 431 19.96 -10.56 -19.08
N ALA A 432 19.56 -11.25 -20.17
CA ALA A 432 18.78 -10.65 -21.25
C ALA A 432 17.30 -10.41 -20.88
N GLY A 433 16.82 -10.94 -19.76
CA GLY A 433 15.44 -10.83 -19.31
C GLY A 433 14.54 -11.96 -19.81
N GLU A 434 15.11 -13.05 -20.34
CA GLU A 434 14.34 -14.22 -20.77
C GLU A 434 14.06 -15.17 -19.60
N VAL A 435 12.82 -15.63 -19.50
CA VAL A 435 12.40 -16.56 -18.45
C VAL A 435 13.07 -17.92 -18.62
N LEU A 436 13.84 -18.35 -17.63
CA LEU A 436 14.65 -19.58 -17.69
C LEU A 436 13.82 -20.84 -17.95
N ALA A 437 12.59 -20.90 -17.41
CA ALA A 437 11.68 -22.01 -17.66
C ALA A 437 11.19 -22.04 -19.12
N GLN A 438 10.90 -20.86 -19.70
CA GLN A 438 10.47 -20.74 -21.10
C GLN A 438 11.61 -21.14 -22.05
N VAL A 439 12.83 -20.67 -21.80
CA VAL A 439 14.02 -21.05 -22.60
C VAL A 439 14.18 -22.57 -22.64
N LYS A 440 14.05 -23.25 -21.49
CA LYS A 440 14.14 -24.72 -21.41
C LYS A 440 13.01 -25.41 -22.19
N ALA A 441 11.78 -24.91 -22.09
CA ALA A 441 10.64 -25.45 -22.81
C ALA A 441 10.80 -25.29 -24.33
N ASP A 442 11.25 -24.13 -24.79
CA ASP A 442 11.47 -23.83 -26.21
C ASP A 442 12.59 -24.69 -26.81
N GLU A 443 13.69 -24.92 -26.07
CA GLU A 443 14.77 -25.82 -26.50
C GLU A 443 14.26 -27.27 -26.62
N ALA A 444 13.44 -27.74 -25.68
CA ALA A 444 12.84 -29.07 -25.72
C ALA A 444 11.87 -29.22 -26.90
N ALA A 445 11.08 -28.18 -27.19
CA ALA A 445 10.16 -28.11 -28.31
C ALA A 445 10.85 -27.84 -29.66
N ARG A 446 12.19 -27.64 -29.68
CA ARG A 446 12.98 -27.29 -30.87
C ARG A 446 12.55 -25.98 -31.54
N LEU A 447 11.96 -25.07 -30.78
CA LEU A 447 11.60 -23.71 -31.22
C LEU A 447 12.82 -22.79 -31.22
N ARG A 448 13.87 -23.14 -30.47
CA ARG A 448 15.15 -22.42 -30.45
C ARG A 448 16.36 -23.36 -30.39
N PRO A 449 17.56 -22.93 -30.84
CA PRO A 449 18.76 -23.76 -30.79
C PRO A 449 19.19 -24.06 -29.35
N ARG A 450 19.45 -25.35 -29.08
CA ARG A 450 19.87 -25.82 -27.75
C ARG A 450 21.24 -25.30 -27.36
N GLY A 451 21.38 -24.80 -26.13
CA GLY A 451 22.66 -24.39 -25.52
C GLY A 451 23.21 -23.06 -26.05
N LYS A 452 22.45 -22.33 -26.87
CA LYS A 452 22.83 -20.98 -27.35
C LYS A 452 22.41 -19.87 -26.38
N THR A 453 21.42 -20.14 -25.54
CA THR A 453 20.85 -19.16 -24.63
C THR A 453 21.35 -19.40 -23.21
N PRO A 454 21.94 -18.41 -22.53
CA PRO A 454 22.37 -18.59 -21.15
C PRO A 454 21.20 -18.94 -20.22
N LEU A 455 21.39 -19.96 -19.38
CA LEU A 455 20.42 -20.42 -18.39
C LEU A 455 20.76 -19.99 -16.95
N ASN A 456 21.79 -19.16 -16.79
CA ASN A 456 22.19 -18.65 -15.49
C ASN A 456 21.23 -17.52 -15.08
N PRO A 457 20.75 -17.50 -13.83
CA PRO A 457 19.98 -16.39 -13.30
C PRO A 457 20.72 -15.05 -13.43
N ALA A 458 19.98 -13.98 -13.68
CA ALA A 458 20.53 -12.64 -13.74
C ALA A 458 21.06 -12.22 -12.35
N ILE A 459 22.21 -11.54 -12.35
CA ILE A 459 22.81 -10.96 -11.13
C ILE A 459 22.79 -9.42 -11.21
N ARG A 460 22.75 -8.87 -12.43
CA ARG A 460 22.61 -7.43 -12.69
C ARG A 460 21.39 -7.16 -13.58
N PRO A 461 20.71 -6.01 -13.42
CA PRO A 461 19.56 -5.66 -14.24
C PRO A 461 20.05 -5.08 -15.58
N ARG A 462 20.62 -5.94 -16.43
CA ARG A 462 21.13 -5.59 -17.76
C ARG A 462 20.24 -6.11 -18.89
N PHE A 463 18.95 -6.18 -18.60
CA PHE A 463 17.95 -6.76 -19.48
C PHE A 463 17.99 -6.15 -20.89
N ALA A 464 17.83 -7.00 -21.89
CA ALA A 464 17.79 -6.59 -23.29
C ALA A 464 16.55 -5.73 -23.55
N ARG A 465 16.60 -4.83 -24.55
CA ARG A 465 15.47 -3.93 -24.83
C ARG A 465 14.20 -4.69 -25.22
N SER A 466 14.32 -5.85 -25.87
CA SER A 466 13.21 -6.75 -26.18
C SER A 466 12.43 -7.19 -24.94
N SER A 467 13.12 -7.49 -23.83
CA SER A 467 12.48 -7.97 -22.59
C SER A 467 11.60 -6.92 -21.90
N LEU A 468 11.88 -5.62 -22.11
CA LEU A 468 11.07 -4.54 -21.54
C LEU A 468 9.64 -4.54 -22.08
N PHE A 469 9.40 -5.10 -23.27
CA PHE A 469 8.04 -5.35 -23.75
C PHE A 469 7.32 -6.38 -22.88
N GLY A 470 8.00 -7.45 -22.48
CA GLY A 470 7.46 -8.44 -21.54
C GLY A 470 7.17 -7.84 -20.16
N PHE A 471 8.06 -6.97 -19.66
CA PHE A 471 7.84 -6.27 -18.39
C PHE A 471 6.67 -5.28 -18.46
N MET A 472 6.50 -4.59 -19.60
CA MET A 472 5.31 -3.75 -19.85
C MET A 472 4.02 -4.57 -19.77
N LEU A 473 3.99 -5.73 -20.43
CA LEU A 473 2.82 -6.62 -20.40
C LEU A 473 2.56 -7.15 -18.99
N ALA A 474 3.60 -7.50 -18.24
CA ALA A 474 3.46 -7.94 -16.85
C ALA A 474 2.83 -6.85 -15.95
N GLU A 475 3.22 -5.58 -16.11
CA GLU A 475 2.59 -4.45 -15.41
C GLU A 475 1.13 -4.26 -15.80
N ILE A 476 0.80 -4.34 -17.09
CA ILE A 476 -0.60 -4.26 -17.59
C ILE A 476 -1.44 -5.39 -17.00
N ILE A 477 -0.93 -6.62 -17.00
CA ILE A 477 -1.63 -7.79 -16.44
C ILE A 477 -1.82 -7.64 -14.94
N ALA A 478 -0.85 -7.07 -14.21
CA ALA A 478 -0.98 -6.79 -12.79
C ALA A 478 -2.12 -5.80 -12.49
N HIS A 479 -2.21 -4.70 -13.26
CA HIS A 479 -3.34 -3.76 -13.15
C HIS A 479 -4.67 -4.43 -13.48
N ALA A 480 -4.74 -5.19 -14.58
CA ALA A 480 -5.94 -5.91 -14.96
C ALA A 480 -6.41 -6.87 -13.86
N LEU A 481 -5.49 -7.67 -13.29
CA LEU A 481 -5.81 -8.62 -12.21
C LEU A 481 -6.40 -7.95 -10.97
N ILE A 482 -5.87 -6.77 -10.61
CA ILE A 482 -6.38 -6.01 -9.47
C ILE A 482 -7.73 -5.39 -9.79
N GLN A 483 -7.89 -4.80 -10.98
CA GLN A 483 -9.12 -4.14 -11.41
C GLN A 483 -10.31 -5.10 -11.46
N VAL A 484 -10.15 -6.31 -12.03
CA VAL A 484 -11.25 -7.30 -12.11
C VAL A 484 -11.69 -7.83 -10.74
N ASN A 485 -10.83 -7.69 -9.72
CA ASN A 485 -11.09 -8.07 -8.34
C ASN A 485 -11.34 -6.87 -7.43
N ALA A 486 -11.40 -5.66 -7.97
CA ALA A 486 -11.59 -4.45 -7.18
C ALA A 486 -12.98 -4.48 -6.53
N PRO A 487 -13.10 -4.28 -5.20
CA PRO A 487 -14.40 -4.30 -4.54
C PRO A 487 -15.31 -3.17 -5.02
N ALA A 488 -14.75 -2.05 -5.53
CA ALA A 488 -15.48 -0.91 -6.05
C ALA A 488 -16.44 -1.25 -7.20
N SER A 489 -16.10 -2.20 -8.07
CA SER A 489 -16.97 -2.61 -9.18
C SER A 489 -18.19 -3.41 -8.73
N ARG A 490 -18.20 -3.86 -7.47
CA ARG A 490 -19.25 -4.69 -6.86
C ARG A 490 -19.93 -3.99 -5.67
N ALA A 491 -19.48 -2.77 -5.36
CA ALA A 491 -19.94 -1.96 -4.24
C ALA A 491 -21.34 -1.40 -4.44
#